data_AF-A0A1I7YKB7-F1
#
_entry.id   AF-A0A1I7YKB7-F1
#
_cell.length_a   1.000
_cell.length_b   1.000
_cell.length_c   1.000
_cell.angle_alpha   90.00
_cell.angle_beta   90.00
_cell.angle_gamma   90.00
#
_symmetry.space_group_name_H-M   'P 1'
#
loop_
_entity.id
_entity.type
_entity.pdbx_description
1 polymer ?
#
loop_
_entity_poly.entity_id
_entity_poly.type
_entity_poly.pdbx_seq_one_letter_code
_entity_poly.pdbx_strand_id
1 'polypeptide(L)'
;MAEFEEPAVQLPDDEENRVILEHCAELFAQPDFVMEPEVKMSAMAFIQAKGEPEDLIERLSENYLALGQTCNLIGDWLADLELEDTAKPKKPGRGRRKAAPVEPASGAFKNCASVHESLESTMASLISRHFSMETVDRIFETDSEVGTEWLPQLITHKAWRRLVYDLSEKNPQCLMLTFCVKLISEAGFQHEISSVNTAARQLDIFCGVLVATLDSLLSEHSRGPGTESYERAFGELVKVACHSEHTYLYTQTILKVLMGRHDGMVRAACGHIANALRDALHKKDQTTAPVDLLLLQSPEDKIPQNAVQAIQTMVSKRELNPGDVVTLHQATSSLYISCTKGRTLRASS
;
A
#
# COMPACT_ATOMS: atom_id res chain seq x y z
N MET A 1 29.16 60.97 -83.05
CA MET A 1 29.49 60.07 -81.94
C MET A 1 28.41 60.29 -80.90
N ALA A 2 27.51 59.32 -80.75
CA ALA A 2 26.45 59.39 -79.76
C ALA A 2 27.05 59.01 -78.40
N GLU A 3 26.89 59.88 -77.41
CA GLU A 3 27.14 59.57 -76.00
C GLU A 3 26.06 58.58 -75.56
N PHE A 4 26.49 57.36 -75.23
CA PHE A 4 25.69 56.40 -74.51
C PHE A 4 25.77 56.78 -73.02
N GLU A 5 24.71 57.38 -72.48
CA GLU A 5 24.46 57.37 -71.04
C GLU A 5 24.19 55.92 -70.62
N GLU A 6 25.11 55.33 -69.85
CA GLU A 6 24.81 54.13 -69.08
C GLU A 6 23.79 54.49 -67.98
N PRO A 7 22.67 53.74 -67.86
CA PRO A 7 21.73 53.98 -66.79
C PRO A 7 22.37 53.56 -65.47
N ALA A 8 22.34 54.45 -64.48
CA ALA A 8 22.71 54.15 -63.11
C ALA A 8 21.85 52.98 -62.60
N VAL A 9 22.49 51.84 -62.36
CA VAL A 9 21.88 50.71 -61.66
C VAL A 9 21.70 51.12 -60.20
N GLN A 10 20.48 51.50 -59.83
CA GLN A 10 20.09 51.70 -58.43
C GLN A 10 20.18 50.35 -57.70
N LEU A 11 21.04 50.29 -56.69
CA LEU A 11 21.14 49.18 -55.74
C LEU A 11 19.81 49.05 -54.95
N PRO A 12 19.34 47.85 -54.61
CA PRO A 12 18.17 47.69 -53.74
C PRO A 12 18.40 48.40 -52.39
N ASP A 13 17.36 49.11 -51.95
CA ASP A 13 17.34 50.22 -51.00
C ASP A 13 17.95 49.93 -49.60
N ASP A 14 18.94 50.73 -49.19
CA ASP A 14 19.43 50.78 -47.80
C ASP A 14 18.31 51.13 -46.81
N GLU A 15 17.30 51.89 -47.26
CA GLU A 15 16.13 52.26 -46.44
C GLU A 15 15.17 51.08 -46.21
N GLU A 16 14.95 50.24 -47.23
CA GLU A 16 14.10 49.05 -47.13
C GLU A 16 14.72 48.01 -46.19
N ASN A 17 16.04 47.79 -46.32
CA ASN A 17 16.78 46.93 -45.39
C ASN A 17 16.72 47.46 -43.95
N ARG A 18 16.79 48.79 -43.75
CA ARG A 18 16.69 49.38 -42.40
C ARG A 18 15.33 49.11 -41.75
N VAL A 19 14.24 49.25 -42.52
CA VAL A 19 12.88 48.97 -42.02
C VAL A 19 12.71 47.48 -41.68
N ILE A 20 13.27 46.57 -42.49
CA ILE A 20 13.24 45.12 -42.23
C ILE A 20 14.00 44.79 -40.94
N LEU A 21 15.19 45.39 -40.72
CA LEU A 21 15.99 45.18 -39.51
C LEU A 21 15.27 45.69 -38.25
N GLU A 22 14.68 46.88 -38.30
CA GLU A 22 13.94 47.46 -37.18
C GLU A 22 12.72 46.61 -36.83
N HIS A 23 11.94 46.19 -37.84
CA HIS A 23 10.77 45.33 -37.64
C HIS A 23 11.16 43.96 -37.06
N CYS A 24 12.22 43.33 -37.57
CA CYS A 24 12.72 42.07 -37.03
C CYS A 24 13.23 42.23 -35.59
N ALA A 25 13.91 43.34 -35.28
CA ALA A 25 14.38 43.62 -33.93
C ALA A 25 13.24 43.79 -32.92
N GLU A 26 12.11 44.39 -33.33
CA GLU A 26 10.88 44.45 -32.53
C GLU A 26 10.28 43.06 -32.31
N LEU A 27 10.26 42.21 -33.35
CA LEU A 27 9.76 40.83 -33.24
C LEU A 27 10.61 39.98 -32.29
N PHE A 28 11.94 40.03 -32.42
CA PHE A 28 12.84 39.25 -31.56
C PHE A 28 12.87 39.74 -30.10
N ALA A 29 12.43 40.97 -29.85
CA ALA A 29 12.25 41.51 -28.50
C ALA A 29 10.95 41.04 -27.82
N GLN A 30 10.05 40.37 -28.55
CA GLN A 30 8.83 39.83 -27.96
C GLN A 30 9.14 38.58 -27.12
N PRO A 31 8.45 38.41 -25.97
CA PRO A 31 8.67 37.26 -25.10
C PRO A 31 8.32 35.96 -25.82
N ASP A 32 9.20 34.97 -25.74
CA ASP A 32 9.05 33.64 -26.34
C ASP A 32 8.86 33.64 -27.88
N PHE A 33 9.23 34.71 -28.60
CA PHE A 33 9.12 34.75 -30.07
C PHE A 33 9.89 33.61 -30.76
N VAL A 34 10.91 33.05 -30.10
CA VAL A 34 11.64 31.87 -30.58
C VAL A 34 10.74 30.64 -30.79
N MET A 35 9.57 30.59 -30.15
CA MET A 35 8.59 29.50 -30.26
C MET A 35 7.53 29.75 -31.34
N GLU A 36 7.49 30.95 -31.94
CA GLU A 36 6.51 31.31 -32.97
C GLU A 36 6.84 30.63 -34.31
N PRO A 37 5.84 30.21 -35.10
CA PRO A 37 6.06 29.51 -36.37
C PRO A 37 6.81 30.35 -37.40
N GLU A 38 6.76 31.67 -37.26
CA GLU A 38 7.37 32.64 -38.17
C GLU A 38 8.84 32.96 -37.85
N VAL A 39 9.37 32.51 -36.70
CA VAL A 39 10.74 32.85 -36.23
C VAL A 39 11.80 32.59 -37.29
N LYS A 40 11.68 31.48 -38.03
CA LYS A 40 12.63 31.09 -39.08
C LYS A 40 12.58 32.05 -40.27
N MET A 41 11.39 32.50 -40.65
CA MET A 41 11.22 33.45 -41.75
C MET A 41 11.78 34.82 -41.36
N SER A 42 11.48 35.30 -40.15
CA SER A 42 11.97 36.58 -39.63
C SER A 42 13.48 36.57 -39.44
N ALA A 43 14.06 35.46 -38.95
CA ALA A 43 15.52 35.29 -38.83
C ALA A 43 16.20 35.30 -40.21
N MET A 44 15.62 34.64 -41.22
CA MET A 44 16.15 34.67 -42.59
C MET A 44 16.07 36.07 -43.20
N ALA A 45 14.96 36.80 -43.00
CA ALA A 45 14.79 38.16 -43.48
C ALA A 45 15.81 39.13 -42.82
N PHE A 46 16.05 38.97 -41.52
CA PHE A 46 17.05 39.76 -40.78
C PHE A 46 18.48 39.57 -41.31
N ILE A 47 18.88 38.31 -41.57
CA ILE A 47 20.21 38.00 -42.12
C ILE A 47 20.32 38.50 -43.57
N GLN A 48 19.26 38.37 -44.37
CA GLN A 48 19.23 38.87 -45.76
C GLN A 48 19.32 40.41 -45.83
N ALA A 49 18.78 41.11 -44.82
CA ALA A 49 18.88 42.56 -44.68
C ALA A 49 20.22 43.04 -44.07
N LYS A 50 21.24 42.17 -43.98
CA LYS A 50 22.58 42.42 -43.41
C LYS A 50 22.60 42.65 -41.89
N GLY A 51 21.66 42.06 -41.14
CA GLY A 51 21.71 42.06 -39.67
C GLY A 51 22.80 41.11 -39.14
N GLU A 52 23.43 41.48 -38.02
CA GLU A 52 24.45 40.65 -37.38
C GLU A 52 23.81 39.42 -36.70
N PRO A 53 24.26 38.19 -37.02
CA PRO A 53 23.68 36.97 -36.44
C PRO A 53 23.84 36.87 -34.92
N GLU A 54 24.86 37.51 -34.34
CA GLU A 54 25.10 37.55 -32.90
C GLU A 54 23.96 38.29 -32.18
N ASP A 55 23.57 39.47 -32.67
CA ASP A 55 22.46 40.27 -32.14
C ASP A 55 21.12 39.51 -32.18
N LEU A 56 20.89 38.73 -33.25
CA LEU A 56 19.72 37.87 -33.39
C LEU A 56 19.67 36.80 -32.29
N ILE A 57 20.79 36.10 -32.08
CA ILE A 57 20.89 35.01 -31.09
C ILE A 57 20.73 35.59 -29.69
N GLU A 58 21.41 36.70 -29.38
CA GLU A 58 21.33 37.37 -28.09
C GLU A 58 19.88 37.78 -27.79
N ARG A 59 19.23 38.51 -28.69
CA ARG A 59 17.83 38.97 -28.51
C ARG A 59 16.82 37.83 -28.35
N LEU A 60 16.95 36.77 -29.15
CA LEU A 60 16.07 35.60 -29.03
C LEU A 60 16.30 34.84 -27.72
N SER A 61 17.55 34.76 -27.25
CA SER A 61 17.90 34.06 -26.02
C SER A 61 17.51 34.84 -24.77
N GLU A 62 17.69 36.15 -24.74
CA GLU A 62 17.35 37.02 -23.61
C GLU A 62 15.84 37.11 -23.38
N ASN A 63 15.05 37.04 -24.45
CA ASN A 63 13.58 37.15 -24.39
C ASN A 63 12.87 35.80 -24.35
N TYR A 64 13.61 34.69 -24.20
CA TYR A 64 13.02 33.38 -23.98
C TYR A 64 12.70 33.16 -22.50
N LEU A 65 11.41 33.15 -22.19
CA LEU A 65 10.86 32.98 -20.83
C LEU A 65 10.27 31.57 -20.60
N ALA A 66 10.19 30.76 -21.65
CA ALA A 66 9.65 29.40 -21.64
C ALA A 66 8.21 29.29 -21.10
N LEU A 67 7.38 30.32 -21.29
CA LEU A 67 6.02 30.35 -20.73
C LEU A 67 5.16 29.22 -21.30
N GLY A 68 5.20 29.01 -22.61
CA GLY A 68 4.43 27.93 -23.25
C GLY A 68 4.82 26.53 -22.77
N GLN A 69 6.12 26.28 -22.59
CA GLN A 69 6.61 25.01 -22.08
C GLN A 69 6.27 24.82 -20.60
N THR A 70 6.37 25.89 -19.81
CA THR A 70 5.96 25.89 -18.40
C THR A 70 4.46 25.61 -18.27
N CYS A 71 3.63 26.20 -19.14
CA CYS A 71 2.19 25.91 -19.20
C CYS A 71 1.91 24.45 -19.58
N ASN A 72 2.67 23.86 -20.51
CA ASN A 72 2.53 22.44 -20.84
C ASN A 72 2.92 21.55 -19.65
N LEU A 73 4.03 21.86 -18.97
CA LEU A 73 4.47 21.11 -17.78
C LEU A 73 3.46 21.20 -16.64
N ILE A 74 2.95 22.42 -16.37
CA ILE A 74 1.88 22.62 -15.39
C ILE A 74 0.61 21.91 -15.83
N GLY A 75 0.30 21.91 -17.13
CA GLY A 75 -0.83 21.19 -17.71
C GLY A 75 -0.75 19.68 -17.50
N ASP A 76 0.42 19.08 -17.73
CA ASP A 76 0.68 17.66 -17.47
C ASP A 76 0.53 17.35 -15.97
N TRP A 77 1.09 18.18 -15.10
CA TRP A 77 0.92 18.02 -13.64
C TRP A 77 -0.54 18.17 -13.23
N LEU A 78 -1.26 19.16 -13.77
CA LEU A 78 -2.68 19.35 -13.49
C LEU A 78 -3.52 18.19 -14.02
N ALA A 79 -3.19 17.62 -15.18
CA ALA A 79 -3.85 16.41 -15.69
C ALA A 79 -3.61 15.19 -14.79
N ASP A 80 -2.42 15.08 -14.20
CA ASP A 80 -2.12 14.06 -13.19
C ASP A 80 -2.84 14.32 -11.85
N LEU A 81 -3.13 15.59 -11.51
CA LEU A 81 -3.93 16.00 -10.34
C LEU A 81 -5.45 15.90 -10.57
N GLU A 82 -5.92 15.99 -11.82
CA GLU A 82 -7.32 15.76 -12.22
C GLU A 82 -7.64 14.27 -12.08
N LEU A 83 -7.90 13.87 -10.84
CA LEU A 83 -8.51 12.61 -10.45
C LEU A 83 -9.78 12.38 -11.30
N GLU A 84 -9.72 11.51 -12.31
CA GLU A 84 -10.94 10.98 -12.92
C GLU A 84 -11.71 10.18 -11.88
N ASP A 85 -12.71 10.83 -11.28
CA ASP A 85 -14.05 10.27 -11.06
C ASP A 85 -15.05 11.39 -10.76
N THR A 86 -15.12 12.41 -11.63
CA THR A 86 -16.39 13.13 -11.77
C THR A 86 -17.37 12.19 -12.46
N ALA A 87 -18.08 11.40 -11.65
CA ALA A 87 -19.23 10.64 -12.09
C ALA A 87 -20.10 11.55 -12.97
N LYS A 88 -20.20 11.23 -14.26
CA LYS A 88 -20.99 11.98 -15.26
C LYS A 88 -22.33 12.36 -14.61
N PRO A 89 -22.71 13.65 -14.58
CA PRO A 89 -23.96 14.04 -13.96
C PRO A 89 -25.11 13.31 -14.67
N LYS A 90 -25.81 12.43 -13.95
CA LYS A 90 -27.07 11.85 -14.43
C LYS A 90 -27.99 12.99 -14.78
N LYS A 91 -28.47 13.01 -16.04
CA LYS A 91 -29.42 14.01 -16.57
C LYS A 91 -30.52 14.27 -15.53
N PRO A 92 -30.79 15.53 -15.15
CA PRO A 92 -31.82 15.82 -14.17
C PRO A 92 -33.20 15.55 -14.77
N GLY A 93 -33.90 14.58 -14.19
CA GLY A 93 -35.34 14.44 -14.37
C GLY A 93 -36.02 15.74 -13.95
N ARG A 94 -36.91 16.23 -14.81
CA ARG A 94 -37.63 17.51 -14.72
C ARG A 94 -38.53 17.54 -13.47
N GLY A 95 -37.95 17.91 -12.32
CA GLY A 95 -38.66 18.17 -11.07
C GLY A 95 -38.40 19.60 -10.61
N ARG A 96 -39.42 20.46 -10.69
CA ARG A 96 -39.37 21.87 -10.29
C ARG A 96 -39.22 21.98 -8.77
N ARG A 97 -38.00 22.07 -8.25
CA ARG A 97 -37.71 22.51 -6.88
C ARG A 97 -37.41 24.00 -6.86
N LYS A 98 -38.13 24.75 -6.02
CA LYS A 98 -37.91 26.19 -5.79
C LYS A 98 -36.51 26.40 -5.19
N ALA A 99 -35.73 27.28 -5.78
CA ALA A 99 -34.42 27.69 -5.26
C ALA A 99 -34.63 28.59 -4.03
N ALA A 100 -33.98 28.26 -2.92
CA ALA A 100 -33.84 29.17 -1.78
C ALA A 100 -32.69 30.16 -2.06
N PRO A 101 -32.72 31.37 -1.49
CA PRO A 101 -31.67 32.37 -1.70
C PRO A 101 -30.36 31.89 -1.09
N VAL A 102 -29.29 31.88 -1.88
CA VAL A 102 -27.92 31.63 -1.42
C VAL A 102 -27.39 32.94 -0.85
N GLU A 103 -27.23 33.02 0.47
CA GLU A 103 -26.52 34.14 1.10
C GLU A 103 -25.02 34.07 0.78
N PRO A 104 -24.35 35.20 0.52
CA PRO A 104 -22.92 35.22 0.21
C PRO A 104 -22.12 34.96 1.49
N ALA A 105 -21.48 33.80 1.56
CA ALA A 105 -20.58 33.44 2.65
C ALA A 105 -19.31 34.32 2.60
N SER A 106 -19.39 35.51 3.19
CA SER A 106 -18.24 36.35 3.51
C SER A 106 -17.58 35.84 4.80
N GLY A 107 -16.98 34.66 4.72
CA GLY A 107 -16.11 34.14 5.76
C GLY A 107 -14.68 34.18 5.27
N ALA A 108 -13.78 34.88 5.98
CA ALA A 108 -12.36 34.86 5.67
C ALA A 108 -11.85 33.41 5.71
N PHE A 109 -11.35 32.90 4.58
CA PHE A 109 -10.74 31.58 4.46
C PHE A 109 -9.46 31.53 5.31
N LYS A 110 -9.58 31.18 6.59
CA LYS A 110 -8.43 30.93 7.48
C LYS A 110 -8.28 29.42 7.64
N ASN A 111 -7.08 28.92 7.30
CA ASN A 111 -6.66 27.52 7.41
C ASN A 111 -7.76 26.54 6.98
N CYS A 112 -8.04 26.52 5.68
CA CYS A 112 -9.03 25.64 5.10
C CYS A 112 -8.50 24.19 5.23
N ALA A 113 -8.88 23.48 6.30
CA ALA A 113 -8.45 22.10 6.54
C ALA A 113 -8.75 21.18 5.35
N SER A 114 -9.81 21.49 4.59
CA SER A 114 -10.16 20.82 3.35
C SER A 114 -9.11 20.98 2.24
N VAL A 115 -8.34 22.07 2.20
CA VAL A 115 -7.22 22.24 1.25
C VAL A 115 -6.07 21.31 1.61
N HIS A 116 -5.73 21.21 2.90
CA HIS A 116 -4.72 20.27 3.37
C HIS A 116 -5.11 18.81 3.09
N GLU A 117 -6.36 18.44 3.39
CA GLU A 117 -6.87 17.09 3.11
C GLU A 117 -6.89 16.78 1.61
N SER A 118 -7.29 17.74 0.78
CA SER A 118 -7.27 17.57 -0.69
C SER A 118 -5.83 17.39 -1.19
N LEU A 119 -4.89 18.19 -0.70
CA LEU A 119 -3.48 18.08 -1.09
C LEU A 119 -2.88 16.74 -0.66
N GLU A 120 -3.11 16.31 0.59
CA GLU A 120 -2.66 15.00 1.09
C GLU A 120 -3.24 13.86 0.24
N SER A 121 -4.54 13.91 -0.07
CA SER A 121 -5.21 12.91 -0.91
C SER A 121 -4.62 12.86 -2.32
N THR A 122 -4.37 14.02 -2.93
CA THR A 122 -3.83 14.05 -4.29
C THR A 122 -2.37 13.60 -4.33
N MET A 123 -1.54 14.04 -3.37
CA MET A 123 -0.17 13.54 -3.25
C MET A 123 -0.13 12.03 -3.02
N ALA A 124 -1.00 11.48 -2.17
CA ALA A 124 -1.10 10.04 -1.95
C ALA A 124 -1.47 9.28 -3.23
N SER A 125 -2.36 9.84 -4.06
CA SER A 125 -2.72 9.29 -5.37
C SER A 125 -1.54 9.31 -6.35
N LEU A 126 -0.85 10.44 -6.46
CA LEU A 126 0.33 10.59 -7.33
C LEU A 126 1.44 9.61 -6.94
N ILE A 127 1.76 9.53 -5.64
CA ILE A 127 2.74 8.58 -5.12
C ILE A 127 2.29 7.16 -5.48
N SER A 128 1.03 6.81 -5.25
CA SER A 128 0.50 5.48 -5.59
C SER A 128 0.61 5.11 -7.06
N ARG A 129 0.48 6.09 -7.97
CA ARG A 129 0.49 5.89 -9.43
C ARG A 129 1.90 5.78 -10.00
N HIS A 130 2.83 6.58 -9.49
CA HIS A 130 4.20 6.67 -10.01
C HIS A 130 5.23 5.93 -9.14
N PHE A 131 4.78 5.20 -8.12
CA PHE A 131 5.67 4.40 -7.28
C PHE A 131 6.40 3.35 -8.11
N SER A 132 7.74 3.37 -8.04
CA SER A 132 8.61 2.36 -8.64
C SER A 132 9.47 1.73 -7.56
N MET A 133 9.33 0.40 -7.36
CA MET A 133 10.11 -0.32 -6.35
C MET A 133 11.62 -0.26 -6.61
N GLU A 134 12.04 -0.38 -7.88
CA GLU A 134 13.46 -0.43 -8.24
C GLU A 134 14.17 0.89 -7.94
N THR A 135 13.52 2.01 -8.26
CA THR A 135 14.08 3.34 -8.04
C THR A 135 14.21 3.62 -6.55
N VAL A 136 13.16 3.32 -5.77
CA VAL A 136 13.11 3.58 -4.33
C VAL A 136 14.12 2.73 -3.59
N ASP A 137 14.18 1.42 -3.86
CA ASP A 137 15.12 0.53 -3.18
C ASP A 137 16.58 0.84 -3.55
N ARG A 138 16.86 1.20 -4.80
CA ARG A 138 18.20 1.67 -5.20
C ARG A 138 18.64 2.92 -4.42
N ILE A 139 17.74 3.90 -4.24
CA ILE A 139 18.02 5.09 -3.42
C ILE A 139 18.24 4.70 -1.96
N PHE A 140 17.40 3.80 -1.44
CA PHE A 140 17.47 3.33 -0.06
C PHE A 140 18.77 2.58 0.26
N GLU A 141 19.27 1.76 -0.66
CA GLU A 141 20.54 1.05 -0.52
C GLU A 141 21.76 1.97 -0.63
N THR A 142 21.70 2.99 -1.50
CA THR A 142 22.84 3.88 -1.77
C THR A 142 23.03 4.92 -0.66
N ASP A 143 21.95 5.44 -0.09
CA ASP A 143 21.97 6.56 0.87
C ASP A 143 21.46 6.16 2.27
N SER A 144 21.76 4.93 2.73
CA SER A 144 21.10 4.37 3.94
C SER A 144 21.25 5.20 5.23
N GLU A 145 22.30 6.01 5.36
CA GLU A 145 22.54 6.87 6.55
C GLU A 145 21.84 8.24 6.48
N VAL A 146 21.57 8.80 5.30
CA VAL A 146 21.06 10.18 5.13
C VAL A 146 19.62 10.19 4.59
N GLY A 147 19.22 9.15 3.85
CA GLY A 147 17.94 9.09 3.15
C GLY A 147 16.71 8.74 3.99
N THR A 148 16.87 8.44 5.29
CA THR A 148 15.78 7.91 6.14
C THR A 148 15.36 8.82 7.30
N GLU A 149 16.04 9.93 7.54
CA GLU A 149 15.77 10.83 8.68
C GLU A 149 14.37 11.46 8.66
N TRP A 150 13.79 11.63 7.48
CA TRP A 150 12.44 12.16 7.30
C TRP A 150 11.33 11.12 7.57
N LEU A 151 11.66 9.81 7.52
CA LEU A 151 10.68 8.74 7.69
C LEU A 151 9.98 8.76 9.07
N PRO A 152 10.69 8.94 10.20
CA PRO A 152 10.05 9.12 11.51
C PRO A 152 9.04 10.27 11.55
N GLN A 153 9.31 11.38 10.86
CA GLN A 153 8.38 12.50 10.79
C GLN A 153 7.16 12.16 9.93
N LEU A 154 7.37 11.49 8.79
CA LEU A 154 6.29 11.04 7.91
C LEU A 154 5.30 10.12 8.63
N ILE A 155 5.81 9.11 9.36
CA ILE A 155 4.96 8.12 10.04
C ILE A 155 4.17 8.69 11.22
N THR A 156 4.44 9.93 11.64
CA THR A 156 3.64 10.61 12.68
C THR A 156 2.21 10.85 12.18
N HIS A 157 2.01 11.02 10.88
CA HIS A 157 0.70 11.29 10.28
C HIS A 157 -0.02 10.00 9.86
N LYS A 158 -1.28 9.88 10.27
CA LYS A 158 -2.14 8.72 9.98
C LYS A 158 -2.39 8.49 8.49
N ALA A 159 -2.55 9.56 7.70
CA ALA A 159 -2.78 9.46 6.26
C ALA A 159 -1.59 8.81 5.54
N TRP A 160 -0.36 9.21 5.88
CA TRP A 160 0.86 8.64 5.31
C TRP A 160 1.11 7.21 5.77
N ARG A 161 0.81 6.86 7.03
CA ARG A 161 0.87 5.45 7.49
C ARG A 161 -0.04 4.54 6.66
N ARG A 162 -1.28 4.98 6.38
CA ARG A 162 -2.21 4.26 5.51
C ARG A 162 -1.65 4.08 4.10
N LEU A 163 -1.08 5.13 3.51
CA LEU A 163 -0.44 5.05 2.20
C LEU A 163 0.70 4.02 2.18
N VAL A 164 1.55 3.99 3.22
CA VAL A 164 2.63 3.00 3.34
C VAL A 164 2.06 1.58 3.38
N TYR A 165 0.97 1.34 4.13
CA TYR A 165 0.33 0.03 4.13
C TYR A 165 -0.21 -0.35 2.75
N ASP A 166 -0.93 0.55 2.08
CA ASP A 166 -1.49 0.31 0.75
C ASP A 166 -0.39 0.02 -0.29
N LEU A 167 0.72 0.76 -0.23
CA LEU A 167 1.88 0.55 -1.09
C LEU A 167 2.58 -0.77 -0.79
N SER A 168 2.72 -1.14 0.48
CA SER A 168 3.37 -2.40 0.90
C SER A 168 2.54 -3.63 0.49
N GLU A 169 1.22 -3.49 0.39
CA GLU A 169 0.35 -4.55 -0.07
C GLU A 169 0.49 -4.76 -1.59
N LYS A 170 0.59 -3.66 -2.36
CA LYS A 170 0.82 -3.68 -3.81
C LYS A 170 2.25 -4.12 -4.18
N ASN A 171 3.25 -3.74 -3.39
CA ASN A 171 4.67 -3.93 -3.67
C ASN A 171 5.37 -4.72 -2.54
N PRO A 172 5.10 -6.02 -2.40
CA PRO A 172 5.55 -6.81 -1.25
C PRO A 172 7.07 -7.06 -1.20
N GLN A 173 7.78 -6.87 -2.32
CA GLN A 173 9.22 -7.10 -2.42
C GLN A 173 10.05 -5.83 -2.14
N CYS A 174 9.40 -4.69 -1.90
CA CYS A 174 10.11 -3.43 -1.68
C CYS A 174 10.75 -3.39 -0.29
N LEU A 175 12.06 -3.17 -0.26
CA LEU A 175 12.85 -3.13 0.96
C LEU A 175 12.50 -1.91 1.82
N MET A 176 12.41 -0.74 1.20
CA MET A 176 12.08 0.51 1.89
C MET A 176 10.69 0.45 2.54
N LEU A 177 9.67 -0.10 1.86
CA LEU A 177 8.34 -0.26 2.43
C LEU A 177 8.34 -1.26 3.59
N THR A 178 9.08 -2.37 3.46
CA THR A 178 9.26 -3.35 4.54
C THR A 178 9.84 -2.67 5.79
N PHE A 179 10.86 -1.85 5.63
CA PHE A 179 11.47 -1.06 6.70
C PHE A 179 10.50 -0.03 7.31
N CYS A 180 9.71 0.66 6.48
CA CYS A 180 8.73 1.63 6.98
C CYS A 180 7.62 0.99 7.81
N VAL A 181 7.09 -0.17 7.38
CA VAL A 181 6.09 -0.91 8.17
C VAL A 181 6.69 -1.32 9.52
N LYS A 182 7.97 -1.70 9.56
CA LYS A 182 8.68 -1.98 10.82
C LYS A 182 8.80 -0.75 11.72
N LEU A 183 9.20 0.40 11.19
CA LEU A 183 9.26 1.65 11.96
C LEU A 183 7.88 2.06 12.51
N ILE A 184 6.82 1.90 11.72
CA ILE A 184 5.46 2.19 12.17
C ILE A 184 5.05 1.24 13.31
N SER A 185 5.46 -0.03 13.23
CA SER A 185 5.23 -1.04 14.28
C SER A 185 5.98 -0.70 15.57
N GLU A 186 7.25 -0.31 15.48
CA GLU A 186 8.09 0.10 16.63
C GLU A 186 7.58 1.38 17.29
N ALA A 187 6.98 2.29 16.52
CA ALA A 187 6.31 3.49 17.03
C ALA A 187 4.97 3.20 17.74
N GLY A 188 4.50 1.96 17.75
CA GLY A 188 3.27 1.54 18.46
C GLY A 188 1.97 1.69 17.67
N PHE A 189 2.03 2.00 16.36
CA PHE A 189 0.84 2.13 15.52
C PHE A 189 0.38 0.79 14.89
N GLN A 190 0.74 -0.34 15.51
CA GLN A 190 0.42 -1.70 15.01
C GLN A 190 -1.07 -1.97 14.83
N HIS A 191 -1.91 -1.30 15.63
CA HIS A 191 -3.37 -1.42 15.58
C HIS A 191 -4.01 -0.79 14.33
N GLU A 192 -3.25 0.01 13.56
CA GLU A 192 -3.72 0.62 12.31
C GLU A 192 -3.51 -0.28 11.09
N ILE A 193 -2.76 -1.38 11.25
CA ILE A 193 -2.54 -2.38 10.20
C ILE A 193 -3.84 -3.18 10.01
N SER A 194 -4.75 -2.64 9.21
CA SER A 194 -6.01 -3.31 8.89
C SER A 194 -5.81 -4.50 7.93
N SER A 195 -4.72 -4.49 7.14
CA SER A 195 -4.40 -5.58 6.23
C SER A 195 -3.57 -6.64 6.94
N VAL A 196 -4.24 -7.73 7.32
CA VAL A 196 -3.58 -8.92 7.90
C VAL A 196 -2.47 -9.46 6.99
N ASN A 197 -2.58 -9.23 5.68
CA ASN A 197 -1.62 -9.67 4.68
C ASN A 197 -0.24 -9.00 4.86
N THR A 198 -0.21 -7.71 5.17
CA THR A 198 1.03 -6.97 5.42
C THR A 198 1.68 -7.41 6.72
N ALA A 199 0.89 -7.62 7.78
CA ALA A 199 1.40 -8.08 9.07
C ALA A 199 1.95 -9.51 9.02
N ALA A 200 1.27 -10.43 8.32
CA ALA A 200 1.63 -11.86 8.29
C ALA A 200 3.00 -12.16 7.64
N ARG A 201 3.56 -11.22 6.87
CA ARG A 201 4.86 -11.39 6.19
C ARG A 201 6.06 -11.12 7.09
N GLN A 202 5.89 -10.28 8.12
CA GLN A 202 6.95 -9.92 9.05
C GLN A 202 6.60 -10.48 10.43
N LEU A 203 7.39 -11.46 10.90
CA LEU A 203 7.05 -12.22 12.11
C LEU A 203 6.94 -11.31 13.36
N ASP A 204 7.80 -10.32 13.48
CA ASP A 204 7.78 -9.33 14.57
C ASP A 204 6.49 -8.51 14.60
N ILE A 205 6.06 -8.03 13.43
CA ILE A 205 4.79 -7.29 13.28
C ILE A 205 3.59 -8.20 13.54
N PHE A 206 3.61 -9.41 12.99
CA PHE A 206 2.56 -10.41 13.25
C PHE A 206 2.45 -10.72 14.75
N CYS A 207 3.57 -10.93 15.44
CA CYS A 207 3.58 -11.17 16.88
C CYS A 207 2.94 -10.00 17.65
N GLY A 208 3.27 -8.75 17.30
CA GLY A 208 2.69 -7.56 17.91
C GLY A 208 1.16 -7.48 17.74
N VAL A 209 0.67 -7.68 16.52
CA VAL A 209 -0.77 -7.71 16.21
C VAL A 209 -1.47 -8.89 16.92
N LEU A 210 -0.84 -10.06 16.96
CA LEU A 210 -1.38 -11.24 17.64
C LEU A 210 -1.48 -11.02 19.15
N VAL A 211 -0.47 -10.43 19.78
CA VAL A 211 -0.49 -10.11 21.22
C VAL A 211 -1.61 -9.11 21.52
N ALA A 212 -1.72 -8.02 20.76
CA ALA A 212 -2.76 -7.01 20.97
C ALA A 212 -4.18 -7.60 20.80
N THR A 213 -4.38 -8.47 19.82
CA THR A 213 -5.68 -9.14 19.61
C THR A 213 -5.99 -10.16 20.70
N LEU A 214 -5.01 -10.96 21.15
CA LEU A 214 -5.19 -11.90 22.25
C LEU A 214 -5.45 -11.19 23.59
N ASP A 215 -4.74 -10.10 23.89
CA ASP A 215 -4.95 -9.31 25.11
C ASP A 215 -6.36 -8.72 25.15
N SER A 216 -6.82 -8.15 24.03
CA SER A 216 -8.19 -7.65 23.89
C SER A 216 -9.22 -8.78 24.08
N LEU A 217 -9.02 -9.92 23.42
CA LEU A 217 -9.94 -11.05 23.51
C LEU A 217 -9.99 -11.67 24.92
N LEU A 218 -8.85 -11.86 25.56
CA LEU A 218 -8.75 -12.42 26.92
C LEU A 218 -9.36 -11.48 27.95
N SER A 219 -9.17 -10.16 27.77
CA SER A 219 -9.82 -9.15 28.61
C SER A 219 -11.35 -9.22 28.50
N GLU A 220 -11.89 -9.37 27.29
CA GLU A 220 -13.33 -9.54 27.09
C GLU A 220 -13.84 -10.92 27.55
N HIS A 221 -13.01 -11.96 27.44
CA HIS A 221 -13.37 -13.31 27.90
C HIS A 221 -13.64 -13.36 29.42
N SER A 222 -13.01 -12.48 30.20
CA SER A 222 -13.28 -12.34 31.64
C SER A 222 -14.74 -11.94 31.95
N ARG A 223 -15.43 -11.30 30.99
CA ARG A 223 -16.84 -10.88 31.08
C ARG A 223 -17.81 -11.97 30.64
N GLY A 224 -17.29 -13.09 30.13
CA GLY A 224 -18.03 -14.24 29.63
C GLY A 224 -18.00 -14.35 28.09
N PRO A 225 -17.83 -15.57 27.54
CA PRO A 225 -17.92 -15.79 26.10
C PRO A 225 -19.35 -15.56 25.58
N GLY A 226 -19.47 -15.12 24.32
CA GLY A 226 -20.77 -14.89 23.65
C GLY A 226 -21.38 -13.49 23.80
N THR A 227 -20.66 -12.55 24.42
CA THR A 227 -21.04 -11.12 24.38
C THR A 227 -20.74 -10.54 22.99
N GLU A 228 -21.47 -9.50 22.58
CA GLU A 228 -21.22 -8.84 21.27
C GLU A 228 -19.78 -8.29 21.17
N SER A 229 -19.24 -7.81 22.29
CA SER A 229 -17.85 -7.35 22.39
C SER A 229 -16.85 -8.49 22.20
N TYR A 230 -17.08 -9.63 22.86
CA TYR A 230 -16.28 -10.83 22.68
C TYR A 230 -16.34 -11.35 21.24
N GLU A 231 -17.52 -11.44 20.63
CA GLU A 231 -17.67 -11.91 19.24
C GLU A 231 -16.97 -10.99 18.24
N ARG A 232 -16.98 -9.68 18.49
CA ARG A 232 -16.22 -8.71 17.69
C ARG A 232 -14.71 -8.95 17.84
N ALA A 233 -14.21 -9.06 19.07
CA ALA A 233 -12.78 -9.31 19.33
C ALA A 233 -12.33 -10.67 18.77
N PHE A 234 -13.17 -11.70 18.89
CA PHE A 234 -12.91 -13.03 18.35
C PHE A 234 -12.89 -13.00 16.81
N GLY A 235 -13.79 -12.24 16.18
CA GLY A 235 -13.79 -12.01 14.74
C GLY A 235 -12.48 -11.39 14.24
N GLU A 236 -11.90 -10.45 14.98
CA GLU A 236 -10.58 -9.89 14.65
C GLU A 236 -9.46 -10.93 14.80
N LEU A 237 -9.48 -11.75 15.86
CA LEU A 237 -8.51 -12.84 16.01
C LEU A 237 -8.62 -13.86 14.87
N VAL A 238 -9.84 -14.21 14.43
CA VAL A 238 -10.05 -15.12 13.28
C VAL A 238 -9.46 -14.53 12.00
N LYS A 239 -9.59 -13.22 11.77
CA LYS A 239 -8.98 -12.56 10.62
C LYS A 239 -7.45 -12.68 10.67
N VAL A 240 -6.84 -12.45 11.83
CA VAL A 240 -5.38 -12.48 12.01
C VAL A 240 -4.81 -13.91 11.97
N ALA A 241 -5.34 -14.80 12.82
CA ALA A 241 -4.83 -16.15 12.98
C ALA A 241 -5.08 -17.01 11.74
N CYS A 242 -6.26 -16.90 11.13
CA CYS A 242 -6.69 -17.76 10.02
C CYS A 242 -6.42 -17.14 8.64
N HIS A 243 -5.46 -16.21 8.53
CA HIS A 243 -5.02 -15.63 7.26
C HIS A 243 -4.25 -16.64 6.40
N SER A 244 -3.38 -17.43 7.02
CA SER A 244 -2.57 -18.47 6.37
C SER A 244 -2.41 -19.69 7.28
N GLU A 245 -1.95 -20.81 6.71
CA GLU A 245 -1.69 -22.03 7.50
C GLU A 245 -0.61 -21.81 8.57
N HIS A 246 0.44 -21.04 8.25
CA HIS A 246 1.56 -20.79 9.15
C HIS A 246 1.17 -19.86 10.31
N THR A 247 0.37 -18.81 10.05
CA THR A 247 -0.13 -17.92 11.11
C THR A 247 -1.09 -18.66 12.05
N TYR A 248 -1.88 -19.58 11.51
CA TYR A 248 -2.77 -20.42 12.31
C TYR A 248 -1.98 -21.39 13.19
N LEU A 249 -1.03 -22.12 12.60
CA LEU A 249 -0.14 -23.05 13.32
C LEU A 249 0.60 -22.31 14.44
N TYR A 250 1.15 -21.13 14.15
CA TYR A 250 1.83 -20.31 15.15
C TYR A 250 0.88 -19.94 16.30
N THR A 251 -0.30 -19.40 15.99
CA THR A 251 -1.30 -19.00 16.99
C THR A 251 -1.74 -20.17 17.87
N GLN A 252 -2.05 -21.33 17.28
CA GLN A 252 -2.42 -22.53 18.02
C GLN A 252 -1.26 -23.04 18.90
N THR A 253 -0.02 -22.93 18.44
CA THR A 253 1.17 -23.28 19.24
C THR A 253 1.31 -22.36 20.45
N ILE A 254 1.13 -21.05 20.28
CA ILE A 254 1.16 -20.07 21.38
C ILE A 254 0.06 -20.38 22.40
N LEU A 255 -1.18 -20.61 21.96
CA LEU A 255 -2.28 -20.98 22.84
C LEU A 255 -1.99 -22.28 23.61
N LYS A 256 -1.40 -23.30 22.96
CA LYS A 256 -0.95 -24.54 23.62
C LYS A 256 0.12 -24.28 24.68
N VAL A 257 1.12 -23.44 24.39
CA VAL A 257 2.16 -23.08 25.35
C VAL A 257 1.55 -22.34 26.54
N LEU A 258 0.60 -21.42 26.32
CA LEU A 258 -0.10 -20.71 27.39
C LEU A 258 -0.92 -21.67 28.26
N MET A 259 -1.62 -22.64 27.67
CA MET A 259 -2.34 -23.68 28.42
C MET A 259 -1.42 -24.52 29.30
N GLY A 260 -0.19 -24.81 28.85
CA GLY A 260 0.80 -25.57 29.60
C GLY A 260 1.48 -24.77 30.72
N ARG A 261 1.60 -23.45 30.57
CA ARG A 261 2.27 -22.55 31.53
C ARG A 261 1.36 -21.98 32.61
N HIS A 262 0.06 -21.86 32.34
CA HIS A 262 -0.90 -21.26 33.24
C HIS A 262 -1.94 -22.28 33.74
N ASP A 263 -2.47 -22.05 34.94
CA ASP A 263 -3.57 -22.81 35.54
C ASP A 263 -4.86 -21.97 35.61
N GLY A 264 -5.98 -22.65 35.85
CA GLY A 264 -7.27 -22.00 36.13
C GLY A 264 -7.91 -21.32 34.91
N MET A 265 -8.36 -20.08 35.09
CA MET A 265 -9.18 -19.35 34.10
C MET A 265 -8.45 -19.13 32.77
N VAL A 266 -7.15 -18.80 32.80
CA VAL A 266 -6.37 -18.53 31.58
C VAL A 266 -6.22 -19.79 30.72
N ARG A 267 -5.99 -20.96 31.35
CA ARG A 267 -5.96 -22.24 30.63
C ARG A 267 -7.30 -22.55 29.99
N ALA A 268 -8.40 -22.38 30.73
CA ALA A 268 -9.74 -22.62 30.22
C ALA A 268 -10.09 -21.69 29.05
N ALA A 269 -9.74 -20.40 29.17
CA ALA A 269 -9.93 -19.40 28.13
C ALA A 269 -9.13 -19.73 26.87
N CYS A 270 -7.83 -20.03 27.00
CA CYS A 270 -6.98 -20.40 25.86
C CYS A 270 -7.49 -21.68 25.18
N GLY A 271 -7.94 -22.68 25.95
CA GLY A 271 -8.53 -23.90 25.40
C GLY A 271 -9.85 -23.65 24.67
N HIS A 272 -10.70 -22.77 25.21
CA HIS A 272 -11.92 -22.34 24.54
C HIS A 272 -11.62 -21.62 23.22
N ILE A 273 -10.70 -20.65 23.24
CA ILE A 273 -10.29 -19.89 22.05
C ILE A 273 -9.67 -20.82 20.99
N ALA A 274 -8.79 -21.75 21.39
CA ALA A 274 -8.16 -22.71 20.48
C ALA A 274 -9.20 -23.60 19.76
N ASN A 275 -10.22 -24.07 20.50
CA ASN A 275 -11.32 -24.85 19.91
C ASN A 275 -12.22 -23.99 19.02
N ALA A 276 -12.58 -22.77 19.45
CA ALA A 276 -13.39 -21.86 18.65
C ALA A 276 -12.70 -21.47 17.33
N LEU A 277 -11.38 -21.27 17.35
CA LEU A 277 -10.57 -21.03 16.13
C LEU A 277 -10.61 -22.22 15.18
N ARG A 278 -10.55 -23.45 15.71
CA ARG A 278 -10.67 -24.67 14.93
C ARG A 278 -12.04 -24.75 14.25
N ASP A 279 -13.11 -24.46 15.00
CA ASP A 279 -14.47 -24.44 14.47
C ASP A 279 -14.65 -23.37 13.38
N ALA A 280 -14.04 -22.20 13.54
CA ALA A 280 -14.06 -21.12 12.55
C ALA A 280 -13.37 -21.52 11.23
N LEU A 281 -12.28 -22.28 11.28
CA LEU A 281 -11.58 -22.80 10.10
C LEU A 281 -12.30 -23.98 9.45
N HIS A 282 -12.89 -24.87 10.24
CA HIS A 282 -13.73 -25.94 9.72
C HIS A 282 -14.92 -25.40 8.91
N LYS A 283 -15.51 -24.26 9.32
CA LYS A 283 -16.55 -23.56 8.55
C LYS A 283 -16.06 -22.96 7.22
N LYS A 284 -14.74 -22.75 7.05
CA LYS A 284 -14.11 -22.26 5.81
C LYS A 284 -13.68 -23.39 4.86
N ASP A 285 -14.07 -24.64 5.12
CA ASP A 285 -13.67 -25.85 4.38
C ASP A 285 -12.15 -26.12 4.35
N GLN A 286 -11.37 -25.48 5.22
CA GLN A 286 -9.94 -25.79 5.40
C GLN A 286 -9.78 -26.88 6.46
N THR A 287 -8.99 -27.91 6.16
CA THR A 287 -8.76 -29.04 7.09
C THR A 287 -7.57 -28.74 8.01
N THR A 288 -7.83 -28.52 9.30
CA THR A 288 -6.79 -28.28 10.32
C THR A 288 -6.30 -29.56 11.00
N ALA A 289 -6.90 -30.72 10.67
CA ALA A 289 -6.65 -31.99 11.34
C ALA A 289 -5.15 -32.39 11.44
N PRO A 290 -4.30 -32.18 10.42
CA PRO A 290 -2.86 -32.46 10.54
C PRO A 290 -2.17 -31.60 11.59
N VAL A 291 -2.53 -30.30 11.66
CA VAL A 291 -1.98 -29.35 12.64
C VAL A 291 -2.43 -29.70 14.04
N ASP A 292 -3.71 -30.01 14.23
CA ASP A 292 -4.26 -30.37 15.53
C ASP A 292 -3.64 -31.66 16.08
N LEU A 293 -3.47 -32.68 15.22
CA LEU A 293 -2.83 -33.94 15.61
C LEU A 293 -1.35 -33.73 15.95
N LEU A 294 -0.63 -32.90 15.19
CA LEU A 294 0.75 -32.53 15.50
C LEU A 294 0.84 -31.81 16.85
N LEU A 295 -0.09 -30.89 17.12
CA LEU A 295 -0.16 -30.16 18.37
C LEU A 295 -0.63 -31.04 19.55
N LEU A 296 -1.20 -32.22 19.34
CA LEU A 296 -1.52 -33.14 20.43
C LEU A 296 -0.33 -34.05 20.79
N GLN A 297 0.62 -34.22 19.89
CA GLN A 297 1.81 -35.04 20.14
C GLN A 297 2.77 -34.32 21.11
N SER A 298 3.39 -35.11 21.98
CA SER A 298 4.53 -34.68 22.81
C SER A 298 5.75 -35.57 22.48
N PRO A 299 6.98 -35.19 22.87
CA PRO A 299 8.15 -36.04 22.66
C PRO A 299 8.02 -37.42 23.33
N GLU A 300 7.22 -37.49 24.40
CA GLU A 300 7.01 -38.67 25.24
C GLU A 300 5.75 -39.47 24.84
N ASP A 301 4.70 -38.78 24.37
CA ASP A 301 3.44 -39.38 23.90
C ASP A 301 3.27 -39.18 22.39
N LYS A 302 3.83 -40.13 21.64
CA LYS A 302 3.66 -40.20 20.18
C LYS A 302 2.46 -41.05 19.83
N ILE A 303 1.47 -40.42 19.19
CA ILE A 303 0.35 -41.14 18.57
C ILE A 303 0.91 -42.01 17.43
N PRO A 304 0.58 -43.32 17.38
CA PRO A 304 0.99 -44.20 16.29
C PRO A 304 0.61 -43.65 14.91
N GLN A 305 1.51 -43.75 13.92
CA GLN A 305 1.33 -43.13 12.61
C GLN A 305 0.09 -43.65 11.86
N ASN A 306 -0.24 -44.93 12.02
CA ASN A 306 -1.46 -45.53 11.48
C ASN A 306 -2.73 -44.93 12.12
N ALA A 307 -2.71 -44.61 13.41
CA ALA A 307 -3.82 -43.93 14.08
C ALA A 307 -3.94 -42.47 13.62
N VAL A 308 -2.83 -41.77 13.43
CA VAL A 308 -2.80 -40.40 12.86
C VAL A 308 -3.42 -40.40 11.46
N GLN A 309 -3.01 -41.32 10.58
CA GLN A 309 -3.55 -41.42 9.22
C GLN A 309 -5.04 -41.78 9.18
N ALA A 310 -5.48 -42.68 10.06
CA ALA A 310 -6.89 -43.04 10.19
C ALA A 310 -7.74 -41.83 10.62
N ILE A 311 -7.27 -41.05 11.61
CA ILE A 311 -7.96 -39.83 12.05
C ILE A 311 -7.96 -38.76 10.94
N GLN A 312 -6.83 -38.52 10.29
CA GLN A 312 -6.74 -37.56 9.18
C GLN A 312 -7.70 -37.90 8.04
N THR A 313 -7.80 -39.19 7.68
CA THR A 313 -8.69 -39.66 6.61
C THR A 313 -10.16 -39.46 6.98
N MET A 314 -10.56 -39.81 8.21
CA MET A 314 -11.96 -39.63 8.64
C MET A 314 -12.34 -38.16 8.80
N VAL A 315 -11.43 -37.31 9.31
CA VAL A 315 -11.70 -35.87 9.48
C VAL A 315 -11.73 -35.15 8.13
N SER A 316 -10.82 -35.46 7.21
CA SER A 316 -10.82 -34.86 5.86
C SER A 316 -12.03 -35.26 5.02
N LYS A 317 -12.45 -36.52 5.08
CA LYS A 317 -13.61 -37.03 4.34
C LYS A 317 -14.96 -36.74 5.02
N ARG A 318 -14.95 -36.30 6.29
CA ARG A 318 -16.15 -36.08 7.12
C ARG A 318 -17.02 -37.34 7.25
N GLU A 319 -16.40 -38.52 7.18
CA GLU A 319 -17.07 -39.81 7.20
C GLU A 319 -16.32 -40.80 8.09
N LEU A 320 -17.07 -41.61 8.83
CA LEU A 320 -16.51 -42.69 9.65
C LEU A 320 -16.35 -43.93 8.76
N ASN A 321 -15.11 -44.28 8.45
CA ASN A 321 -14.78 -45.49 7.71
C ASN A 321 -14.55 -46.67 8.68
N PRO A 322 -15.27 -47.80 8.54
CA PRO A 322 -15.10 -48.98 9.40
C PRO A 322 -13.64 -49.46 9.50
N GLY A 323 -12.85 -49.39 8.42
CA GLY A 323 -11.45 -49.82 8.42
C GLY A 323 -10.55 -48.93 9.29
N ASP A 324 -10.76 -47.61 9.22
CA ASP A 324 -10.03 -46.63 10.03
C ASP A 324 -10.43 -46.73 11.51
N VAL A 325 -11.71 -46.97 11.80
CA VAL A 325 -12.22 -47.20 13.17
C VAL A 325 -11.60 -48.46 13.80
N VAL A 326 -11.48 -49.56 13.05
CA VAL A 326 -10.82 -50.79 13.54
C VAL A 326 -9.34 -50.54 13.83
N THR A 327 -8.66 -49.76 12.97
CA THR A 327 -7.26 -49.40 13.16
C THR A 327 -7.05 -48.60 14.45
N LEU A 328 -7.96 -47.66 14.75
CA LEU A 328 -7.93 -46.91 16.01
C LEU A 328 -8.21 -47.78 17.23
N HIS A 329 -9.19 -48.70 17.14
CA HIS A 329 -9.49 -49.63 18.23
C HIS A 329 -8.30 -50.54 18.56
N GLN A 330 -7.58 -51.02 17.54
CA GLN A 330 -6.38 -51.82 17.73
C GLN A 330 -5.24 -51.01 18.38
N ALA A 331 -5.07 -49.75 17.97
CA ALA A 331 -4.08 -48.85 18.54
C ALA A 331 -4.37 -48.56 20.03
N THR A 332 -5.60 -48.23 20.39
CA THR A 332 -5.98 -47.95 21.79
C THR A 332 -5.89 -49.20 22.68
N SER A 333 -6.29 -50.36 22.16
CA SER A 333 -6.19 -51.64 22.88
C SER A 333 -4.74 -52.03 23.17
N SER A 334 -3.83 -51.81 22.22
CA SER A 334 -2.40 -52.10 22.38
C SER A 334 -1.73 -51.18 23.43
N LEU A 335 -2.12 -49.91 23.46
CA LEU A 335 -1.70 -48.96 24.51
C LEU A 335 -2.26 -49.33 25.90
N TYR A 336 -3.51 -49.78 25.97
CA TYR A 336 -4.13 -50.23 27.22
C TYR A 336 -3.41 -51.46 27.81
N ILE A 337 -3.04 -52.43 26.95
CA ILE A 337 -2.32 -53.65 27.35
C ILE A 337 -0.88 -53.33 27.83
N SER A 338 -0.21 -52.35 27.22
CA SER A 338 1.14 -51.95 27.63
C SER A 338 1.14 -51.15 28.94
N CYS A 339 0.15 -50.28 29.15
CA CYS A 339 0.00 -49.52 30.40
C CYS A 339 -0.38 -50.42 31.60
N THR A 340 -1.20 -51.45 31.38
CA THR A 340 -1.56 -52.44 32.40
C THR A 340 -0.39 -53.35 32.78
N LYS A 341 0.42 -53.80 31.80
CA LYS A 341 1.66 -54.56 32.07
C LYS A 341 2.74 -53.74 32.80
N GLY A 342 2.86 -52.44 32.50
CA GLY A 342 3.78 -51.54 33.19
C GLY A 342 3.44 -51.31 34.68
N ARG A 343 2.15 -51.29 35.03
CA ARG A 343 1.71 -51.21 36.44
C ARG A 343 1.96 -52.51 37.21
N THR A 344 1.82 -53.67 36.59
CA THR A 344 2.13 -54.96 37.25
C THR A 344 3.62 -55.14 37.56
N LEU A 345 4.52 -54.59 36.74
CA LEU A 345 5.97 -54.67 37.00
C LEU A 345 6.42 -53.75 38.14
N ARG A 346 5.83 -52.55 38.31
CA ARG A 346 6.11 -51.67 39.46
C ARG A 346 5.47 -52.11 40.77
N ALA A 347 4.44 -52.94 40.75
CA ALA A 347 3.86 -53.54 41.95
C ALA A 347 4.61 -54.80 42.43
N SER A 348 5.60 -55.27 41.66
CA SER A 348 6.38 -56.49 41.91
C SER A 348 7.86 -56.21 42.24
N SER A 349 8.24 -54.94 42.47
CA SER A 349 9.61 -54.52 42.83
C SER A 349 9.65 -53.89 44.21
#